data_AF-A0A820LU47-F1
#
_entry.id   AF-A0A820LU47-F1
#
_cell.length_a   1.000
_cell.length_b   1.000
_cell.length_c   1.000
_cell.angle_alpha   90.00
_cell.angle_beta   90.00
_cell.angle_gamma   90.00
#
_symmetry.space_group_name_H-M   'P 1'
#
loop_
_entity.id
_entity.type
_entity.pdbx_description
1 polymer ?
#
loop_
_entity_poly.entity_id
_entity_poly.type
_entity_poly.pdbx_seq_one_letter_code
_entity_poly.pdbx_strand_id
1 'polypeptide(L)'
;MFILKHLPVPELIPIRLTRQLTQLMSPIGTAGLFRATMIHTMNALRENSDILLSTMDVFIKEPLMEWMEHALKTSKQITQNETNLIRSDDTYAKDRIKSARLKLNGINPAVITASDLKLNSFLRSSNLQKACRRMEKIVFGDQTDSKRA
;
A
#
# COMPACT_ATOMS: atom_id res chain seq x y z
N MET A 1 -1.88 2.58 -3.68
CA MET A 1 -1.16 2.50 -2.39
C MET A 1 -0.80 1.05 -2.05
N PHE A 2 0.02 0.42 -2.89
CA PHE A 2 0.19 -1.04 -2.89
C PHE A 2 1.59 -1.50 -3.39
N ILE A 3 2.48 -0.53 -3.61
CA ILE A 3 3.77 -0.67 -4.29
C ILE A 3 4.93 -0.81 -3.26
N LEU A 4 4.60 -0.80 -1.96
CA LEU A 4 5.54 -0.82 -0.83
C LEU A 4 6.53 -1.98 -0.84
N LYS A 5 6.17 -3.13 -1.44
CA LYS A 5 6.99 -4.35 -1.41
C LYS A 5 8.10 -4.40 -2.45
N HIS A 6 8.01 -3.61 -3.54
CA HIS A 6 8.87 -3.77 -4.73
C HIS A 6 9.75 -2.56 -5.04
N LEU A 7 9.70 -1.51 -4.23
CA LEU A 7 10.56 -0.33 -4.39
C LEU A 7 11.71 -0.35 -3.36
N PRO A 8 12.94 0.01 -3.79
CA PRO A 8 14.05 0.25 -2.87
C PRO A 8 13.76 1.36 -1.84
N VAL A 9 12.99 2.38 -2.24
CA VAL A 9 12.51 3.45 -1.36
C VAL A 9 10.98 3.34 -1.22
N PRO A 10 10.47 2.90 -0.05
CA PRO A 10 9.04 2.67 0.13
C PRO A 10 8.25 3.99 0.29
N GLU A 11 7.04 4.03 -0.28
CA GLU A 11 6.08 5.12 -0.09
C GLU A 11 5.30 5.01 1.23
N LEU A 12 5.66 5.80 2.23
CA LEU A 12 5.04 5.70 3.57
C LEU A 12 3.67 6.40 3.69
N ILE A 13 3.27 7.21 2.70
CA ILE A 13 2.04 8.01 2.74
C ILE A 13 0.87 7.28 2.04
N PRO A 14 -0.36 7.35 2.59
CA PRO A 14 -1.52 6.70 1.98
C PRO A 14 -2.08 7.44 0.76
N ILE A 15 -2.11 8.77 0.84
CA ILE A 15 -2.58 9.67 -0.21
C ILE A 15 -1.62 10.86 -0.29
N ARG A 16 -1.47 11.40 -1.50
CA ARG A 16 -0.66 12.60 -1.71
C ARG A 16 -1.49 13.84 -1.38
N LEU A 17 -1.35 14.33 -0.14
CA LEU A 17 -1.94 15.60 0.32
C LEU A 17 -0.80 16.62 0.53
N THR A 18 -0.52 17.41 -0.50
CA THR A 18 0.60 18.38 -0.50
C THR A 18 0.15 19.78 -0.07
N ARG A 19 1.12 20.65 0.21
CA ARG A 19 0.89 22.07 0.53
C ARG A 19 0.00 22.80 -0.50
N GLN A 20 0.18 22.51 -1.78
CA GLN A 20 -0.61 23.14 -2.86
C GLN A 20 -2.10 22.79 -2.73
N LEU A 21 -2.41 21.52 -2.46
CA LEU A 21 -3.79 21.08 -2.25
C LEU A 21 -4.37 21.66 -0.96
N THR A 22 -3.60 21.71 0.13
CA THR A 22 -4.07 22.32 1.38
C THR A 22 -4.32 23.82 1.24
N GLN A 23 -3.49 24.53 0.46
CA GLN A 23 -3.64 25.96 0.19
C GLN A 23 -4.86 26.24 -0.69
N LEU A 24 -5.15 25.38 -1.67
CA LEU A 24 -6.35 25.50 -2.51
C LEU A 24 -7.64 25.43 -1.70
N MET A 25 -7.65 24.70 -0.58
CA MET A 25 -8.82 24.56 0.30
C MET A 25 -8.94 25.69 1.34
N SER A 26 -8.05 26.68 1.32
CA SER A 26 -8.11 27.85 2.21
C SER A 26 -9.33 28.74 1.90
N PRO A 27 -10.02 29.34 2.89
CA PRO A 27 -9.70 29.37 4.32
C PRO A 27 -10.25 28.18 5.13
N ILE A 28 -11.13 27.36 4.55
CA ILE A 28 -11.84 26.28 5.25
C ILE A 28 -10.90 25.15 5.67
N GLY A 29 -9.84 24.92 4.88
CA GLY A 29 -8.86 23.86 5.11
C GLY A 29 -9.39 22.47 4.78
N THR A 30 -8.62 21.44 5.16
CA THR A 30 -8.89 20.04 4.82
C THR A 30 -9.98 19.40 5.68
N ALA A 31 -10.32 20.01 6.83
CA ALA A 31 -11.31 19.49 7.77
C ALA A 31 -12.76 19.64 7.27
N GLY A 32 -13.00 20.51 6.27
CA GLY A 32 -14.30 20.73 5.66
C GLY A 32 -14.68 19.65 4.65
N LEU A 33 -14.97 20.07 3.41
CA LEU A 33 -15.49 19.20 2.35
C LEU A 33 -14.60 17.98 2.10
N PHE A 34 -13.28 18.15 2.09
CA PHE A 34 -12.34 17.07 1.81
C PHE A 34 -12.46 15.92 2.82
N ARG A 35 -12.40 16.23 4.13
CA ARG A 35 -12.58 15.22 5.19
C ARG A 35 -13.98 14.62 5.15
N ALA A 36 -15.02 15.43 4.97
CA ALA A 36 -16.39 14.94 4.91
C ALA A 36 -16.57 13.93 3.78
N THR A 37 -16.14 14.27 2.55
CA THR A 37 -16.20 13.37 1.39
C THR A 37 -15.44 12.08 1.65
N MET A 38 -14.21 12.14 2.21
CA MET A 38 -13.44 10.95 2.53
C MET A 38 -14.14 10.02 3.52
N ILE A 39 -14.80 10.57 4.54
CA ILE A 39 -15.54 9.77 5.52
C ILE A 39 -16.72 9.08 4.85
N HIS A 40 -17.53 9.81 4.07
CA HIS A 40 -18.68 9.23 3.38
C HIS A 40 -18.24 8.16 2.37
N THR A 41 -17.21 8.42 1.58
CA THR A 41 -16.65 7.42 0.66
C THR A 41 -16.15 6.19 1.41
N MET A 42 -15.39 6.35 2.50
CA MET A 42 -14.89 5.22 3.27
C MET A 42 -16.02 4.40 3.91
N ASN A 43 -17.07 5.06 4.41
CA ASN A 43 -18.24 4.38 4.96
C ASN A 43 -18.96 3.55 3.88
N ALA A 44 -19.23 4.13 2.72
CA ALA A 44 -19.85 3.42 1.60
C ALA A 44 -19.03 2.19 1.14
N LEU A 45 -17.69 2.32 1.10
CA LEU A 45 -16.79 1.21 0.79
C LEU A 45 -16.81 0.11 1.86
N ARG A 46 -17.04 0.46 3.13
CA ARG A 46 -17.14 -0.52 4.23
C ARG A 46 -18.47 -1.26 4.21
N GLU A 47 -19.56 -0.55 3.97
CA GLU A 47 -20.93 -1.11 3.88
C GLU A 47 -21.00 -2.23 2.83
N ASN A 48 -20.31 -2.08 1.70
CA ASN A 48 -20.29 -3.06 0.61
C ASN A 48 -18.92 -3.73 0.44
N SER A 49 -18.22 -3.96 1.54
CA SER A 49 -16.84 -4.46 1.53
C SER A 49 -16.70 -5.86 0.93
N ASP A 50 -17.72 -6.72 1.03
CA ASP A 50 -17.68 -8.08 0.47
C ASP A 50 -17.64 -8.09 -1.07
N ILE A 51 -18.44 -7.23 -1.70
CA ILE A 51 -18.46 -7.06 -3.16
C ILE A 51 -17.12 -6.50 -3.64
N LEU A 52 -16.59 -5.52 -2.93
CA LEU A 52 -15.29 -4.93 -3.25
C LEU A 52 -14.15 -5.95 -3.12
N LEU A 53 -14.11 -6.71 -2.03
CA LEU A 53 -13.07 -7.73 -1.80
C LEU A 53 -13.15 -8.86 -2.82
N SER A 54 -14.36 -9.30 -3.18
CA SER A 54 -14.56 -10.33 -4.20
C SER A 54 -14.10 -9.85 -5.58
N THR A 55 -14.46 -8.62 -5.94
CA THR A 55 -14.00 -7.99 -7.19
C THR A 55 -12.47 -7.84 -7.20
N MET A 56 -11.88 -7.40 -6.10
CA MET A 56 -10.41 -7.30 -5.97
C MET A 56 -9.73 -8.67 -6.08
N ASP A 57 -10.32 -9.74 -5.53
CA ASP A 57 -9.76 -11.09 -5.60
C ASP A 57 -9.71 -11.61 -7.04
N VAL A 58 -10.75 -11.34 -7.83
CA VAL A 58 -10.76 -11.62 -9.27
C VAL A 58 -9.68 -10.79 -9.98
N PHE A 59 -9.67 -9.47 -9.79
CA PHE A 59 -8.72 -8.57 -10.46
C PHE A 59 -7.25 -8.90 -10.19
N ILE A 60 -6.91 -9.34 -8.98
CA ILE A 60 -5.52 -9.62 -8.60
C ILE A 60 -5.05 -10.98 -9.14
N LYS A 61 -5.99 -11.93 -9.35
CA LYS A 61 -5.71 -13.23 -9.96
C LYS A 61 -5.73 -13.18 -11.49
N GLU A 62 -6.22 -12.10 -12.08
CA GLU A 62 -6.19 -11.94 -13.54
C GLU A 62 -4.75 -11.65 -14.04
N PRO A 63 -4.21 -12.47 -14.96
CA PRO A 63 -2.84 -12.35 -15.47
C PRO A 63 -2.61 -11.12 -16.37
N LEU A 64 -3.61 -10.24 -16.53
CA LEU A 64 -3.50 -8.99 -17.28
C LEU A 64 -2.56 -7.96 -16.61
N MET A 65 -2.03 -8.23 -15.42
CA MET A 65 -0.93 -7.46 -14.82
C MET A 65 0.46 -8.04 -15.16
N GLU A 66 0.53 -9.32 -15.53
CA GLU A 66 1.77 -10.04 -15.81
C GLU A 66 2.42 -9.63 -17.12
N TRP A 67 1.64 -9.34 -18.18
CA TRP A 67 2.19 -8.90 -19.47
C TRP A 67 3.02 -7.60 -19.37
N MET A 68 2.65 -6.68 -18.47
CA MET A 68 3.34 -5.39 -18.30
C MET A 68 4.67 -5.57 -17.57
N GLU A 69 4.71 -6.43 -16.54
CA GLU A 69 5.96 -6.81 -15.87
C GLU A 69 6.85 -7.69 -16.76
N HIS A 70 6.25 -8.61 -17.53
CA HIS A 70 6.96 -9.49 -18.46
C HIS A 70 7.54 -8.69 -19.63
N ALA A 71 6.83 -7.71 -20.18
CA ALA A 71 7.35 -6.81 -21.22
C ALA A 71 8.56 -5.98 -20.72
N LEU A 72 8.51 -5.49 -19.48
CA LEU A 72 9.62 -4.76 -18.85
C LEU A 72 10.81 -5.67 -18.55
N LYS A 73 10.59 -6.90 -18.10
CA LYS A 73 11.64 -7.91 -17.83
C LYS A 73 12.26 -8.48 -19.12
N THR A 74 11.47 -8.73 -20.15
CA THR A 74 11.93 -9.24 -21.46
C THR A 74 12.88 -8.25 -22.14
N SER A 75 12.70 -6.94 -21.94
CA SER A 75 13.64 -5.92 -22.44
C SER A 75 15.03 -5.96 -21.78
N LYS A 76 15.20 -6.65 -20.64
CA LYS A 76 16.44 -6.63 -19.84
C LYS A 76 17.11 -7.99 -19.64
N GLN A 77 16.42 -9.12 -19.76
CA GLN A 77 17.01 -10.44 -19.47
C GLN A 77 16.47 -11.53 -20.39
N ILE A 78 17.15 -11.73 -21.53
CA ILE A 78 17.27 -13.06 -22.14
C ILE A 78 18.18 -13.85 -21.19
N THR A 79 17.70 -14.95 -20.61
CA THR A 79 18.42 -16.09 -20.01
C THR A 79 17.91 -16.49 -18.60
N GLN A 80 17.24 -17.65 -18.57
CA GLN A 80 17.06 -18.63 -17.49
C GLN A 80 15.93 -18.53 -16.45
N ASN A 81 15.10 -19.60 -16.48
CA ASN A 81 14.26 -20.21 -15.43
C ASN A 81 12.75 -19.85 -15.40
N GLU A 82 12.00 -20.48 -16.32
CA GLU A 82 10.54 -20.32 -16.47
C GLU A 82 9.67 -21.09 -15.44
N THR A 83 10.25 -21.91 -14.55
CA THR A 83 9.45 -22.78 -13.65
C THR A 83 9.26 -22.26 -12.21
N ASN A 84 9.93 -21.17 -11.81
CA ASN A 84 9.80 -20.58 -10.46
C ASN A 84 8.84 -19.37 -10.38
N LEU A 85 8.28 -18.91 -11.50
CA LEU A 85 7.44 -17.71 -11.56
C LEU A 85 6.00 -17.93 -11.05
N ILE A 86 5.46 -19.14 -11.19
CA ILE A 86 4.05 -19.45 -10.91
C ILE A 86 3.74 -19.55 -9.40
N ARG A 87 4.75 -19.85 -8.56
CA ARG A 87 4.54 -20.02 -7.09
C ARG A 87 4.54 -18.70 -6.31
N SER A 88 5.15 -17.63 -6.83
CA SER A 88 5.19 -16.34 -6.13
C SER A 88 3.86 -15.58 -6.18
N ASP A 89 3.02 -15.89 -7.16
CA ASP A 89 1.87 -15.04 -7.51
C ASP A 89 0.68 -15.23 -6.55
N ASP A 90 0.39 -16.47 -6.13
CA ASP A 90 -0.69 -16.76 -5.18
C ASP A 90 -0.42 -16.20 -3.78
N THR A 91 0.85 -16.12 -3.36
CA THR A 91 1.23 -15.50 -2.08
C THR A 91 1.07 -13.98 -2.13
N TYR A 92 1.47 -13.35 -3.24
CA TYR A 92 1.29 -11.93 -3.44
C TYR A 92 -0.20 -11.56 -3.40
N ALA A 93 -1.03 -12.28 -4.15
CA ALA A 93 -2.47 -12.04 -4.23
C ALA A 93 -3.14 -12.08 -2.85
N LYS A 94 -2.89 -13.15 -2.08
CA LYS A 94 -3.42 -13.34 -0.72
C LYS A 94 -3.03 -12.19 0.21
N ASP A 95 -1.78 -11.73 0.15
CA ASP A 95 -1.32 -10.62 0.98
C ASP A 95 -2.01 -9.29 0.63
N ARG A 96 -2.28 -9.04 -0.66
CA ARG A 96 -2.98 -7.81 -1.10
C ARG A 96 -4.41 -7.78 -0.60
N ILE A 97 -5.13 -8.91 -0.74
CA ILE A 97 -6.50 -9.05 -0.26
C ILE A 97 -6.55 -8.94 1.27
N LYS A 98 -5.59 -9.54 1.97
CA LYS A 98 -5.47 -9.40 3.43
C LYS A 98 -5.28 -7.93 3.84
N SER A 99 -4.37 -7.20 3.20
CA SER A 99 -4.16 -5.78 3.46
C SER A 99 -5.42 -4.95 3.20
N ALA A 100 -6.12 -5.21 2.08
CA ALA A 100 -7.39 -4.54 1.76
C ALA A 100 -8.46 -4.80 2.83
N ARG A 101 -8.61 -6.05 3.27
CA ARG A 101 -9.55 -6.43 4.34
C ARG A 101 -9.25 -5.71 5.65
N LEU A 102 -7.98 -5.63 6.06
CA LEU A 102 -7.59 -4.88 7.27
C LEU A 102 -7.93 -3.39 7.15
N LYS A 103 -7.73 -2.78 5.98
CA LYS A 103 -8.09 -1.37 5.73
C LYS A 103 -9.60 -1.14 5.85
N LEU A 104 -10.40 -2.03 5.26
CA LEU A 104 -11.87 -1.94 5.33
C LEU A 104 -12.38 -2.14 6.76
N ASN A 105 -11.79 -3.06 7.52
CA ASN A 105 -12.12 -3.28 8.94
C ASN A 105 -11.74 -2.10 9.87
N GLY A 106 -11.09 -1.05 9.35
CA GLY A 106 -10.76 0.14 10.13
C GLY A 106 -9.54 0.01 11.02
N ILE A 107 -8.64 -0.93 10.71
CA ILE A 107 -7.34 -1.01 11.35
C ILE A 107 -6.54 0.27 11.05
N ASN A 108 -5.76 0.74 12.04
CA ASN A 108 -4.93 1.93 11.91
C ASN A 108 -4.00 1.81 10.67
N PRO A 109 -4.05 2.76 9.71
CA PRO A 109 -3.19 2.74 8.52
C PRO A 109 -1.70 2.64 8.83
N ALA A 110 -1.22 3.19 9.95
CA ALA A 110 0.18 3.10 10.36
C ALA A 110 0.61 1.65 10.61
N VAL A 111 -0.25 0.85 11.26
CA VAL A 111 0.00 -0.58 11.52
C VAL A 111 0.09 -1.35 10.21
N ILE A 112 -0.80 -1.06 9.26
CA ILE A 112 -0.82 -1.73 7.96
C ILE A 112 0.44 -1.38 7.16
N THR A 113 0.80 -0.10 7.06
CA THR A 113 2.03 0.34 6.39
C THR A 113 3.29 -0.24 7.04
N ALA A 114 3.35 -0.32 8.36
CA ALA A 114 4.46 -0.94 9.08
C ALA A 114 4.56 -2.45 8.78
N SER A 115 3.42 -3.14 8.72
CA SER A 115 3.39 -4.56 8.34
C SER A 115 3.84 -4.78 6.90
N ASP A 116 3.40 -3.93 5.96
CA ASP A 116 3.80 -3.98 4.55
C ASP A 116 5.31 -3.68 4.39
N LEU A 117 5.86 -2.77 5.19
CA LEU A 117 7.28 -2.40 5.17
C LEU A 117 8.19 -3.56 5.63
N LYS A 118 7.75 -4.36 6.61
CA LYS A 118 8.48 -5.57 7.06
C LYS A 118 8.54 -6.66 5.99
N LEU A 119 7.58 -6.67 5.08
CA LEU A 119 7.49 -7.63 3.97
C LEU A 119 8.30 -7.20 2.73
N ASN A 120 8.93 -6.02 2.74
CA ASN A 120 9.72 -5.54 1.61
C ASN A 120 11.04 -6.34 1.49
N SER A 121 11.26 -6.95 0.32
CA SER A 121 12.42 -7.81 0.05
C SER A 121 13.76 -7.06 0.06
N PHE A 122 13.78 -5.79 -0.34
CA PHE A 122 14.97 -4.96 -0.39
C PHE A 122 15.48 -4.55 1.00
N LEU A 123 14.59 -4.49 1.99
CA LEU A 123 14.91 -4.03 3.35
C LEU A 123 15.35 -5.16 4.29
N ARG A 124 15.44 -6.40 3.79
CA ARG A 124 15.79 -7.59 4.58
C ARG A 124 17.29 -7.70 4.90
N SER A 125 18.15 -7.07 4.10
CA SER A 125 19.60 -7.06 4.30
C SER A 125 20.00 -6.44 5.64
N SER A 126 21.01 -7.00 6.34
CA SER A 126 21.43 -6.59 7.69
C SER A 126 21.71 -5.08 7.82
N ASN A 127 22.30 -4.48 6.79
CA ASN A 127 22.61 -3.06 6.74
C ASN A 127 21.35 -2.18 6.65
N LEU A 128 20.32 -2.62 5.91
CA LEU A 128 19.07 -1.88 5.70
C LEU A 128 18.03 -2.17 6.80
N GLN A 129 18.22 -3.21 7.60
CA GLN A 129 17.31 -3.51 8.71
C GLN A 129 17.24 -2.38 9.75
N LYS A 130 18.36 -1.67 9.96
CA LYS A 130 18.39 -0.45 10.80
C LYS A 130 17.51 0.65 10.21
N ALA A 131 17.55 0.85 8.89
CA ALA A 131 16.70 1.81 8.20
C ALA A 131 15.22 1.39 8.27
N CYS A 132 14.92 0.10 8.11
CA CYS A 132 13.58 -0.45 8.27
C CYS A 132 12.96 -0.12 9.64
N ARG A 133 13.71 -0.33 10.74
CA ARG A 133 13.26 0.04 12.08
C ARG A 133 13.03 1.54 12.25
N ARG A 134 13.83 2.39 11.61
CA ARG A 134 13.64 3.85 11.64
C ARG A 134 12.39 4.26 10.87
N MET A 135 12.16 3.68 9.69
CA MET A 135 10.94 3.93 8.91
C MET A 135 9.69 3.47 9.65
N GLU A 136 9.73 2.34 10.34
CA GLU A 136 8.62 1.89 11.20
C GLU A 136 8.27 2.92 12.27
N LYS A 137 9.27 3.47 12.98
CA LYS A 137 9.04 4.56 13.94
C LYS A 137 8.41 5.80 13.29
N ILE A 138 8.85 6.19 12.09
CA ILE A 138 8.29 7.33 11.35
C ILE A 138 6.82 7.10 10.96
N VAL A 139 6.48 5.87 10.58
CA VAL A 139 5.11 5.49 10.20
C VAL A 139 4.16 5.64 11.39
N PHE A 140 4.52 5.14 12.57
CA PHE A 140 3.74 5.34 13.80
C PHE A 140 3.70 6.82 14.20
N GLY A 141 4.77 7.57 13.96
CA GLY A 141 4.85 8.98 14.34
C GLY A 141 5.17 9.17 15.81
N ASP A 142 5.22 10.42 16.24
CA ASP A 142 5.49 10.79 17.63
C ASP A 142 4.19 10.95 18.41
N GLN A 143 4.22 10.61 19.71
CA GLN A 143 3.05 10.63 20.59
C GLN A 143 2.57 12.05 20.91
N THR A 144 3.47 13.04 20.84
CA THR A 144 3.14 14.44 21.14
C THR A 144 2.38 15.11 20.01
N ASP A 145 2.81 14.87 18.76
CA ASP A 145 2.37 15.65 17.60
C ASP A 145 1.43 14.87 16.67
N SER A 146 1.50 13.54 16.66
CA SER A 146 0.79 12.70 15.71
C SER A 146 -0.38 11.96 16.34
N LYS A 147 -1.61 12.27 15.90
CA LYS A 147 -2.83 11.56 16.31
C LYS A 147 -2.92 10.10 15.83
N ARG A 148 -1.90 9.61 15.14
CA ARG A 148 -1.83 8.24 14.59
C ARG A 148 -0.92 7.31 15.42
N ALA A 149 -0.14 7.89 16.34
CA ALA A 149 0.79 7.20 17.23
C ALA A 149 0.07 6.47 18.36
#